data_AF-A0A5X9ZRT1-F1
#
_entry.id   AF-A0A5X9ZRT1-F1
#
_cell.length_a   1.000
_cell.length_b   1.000
_cell.length_c   1.000
_cell.angle_alpha   90.00
_cell.angle_beta   90.00
_cell.angle_gamma   90.00
#
_symmetry.space_group_name_H-M   'P 1'
#
loop_
_entity.id
_entity.type
_entity.pdbx_description
1 polymer ?
#
loop_
_entity_poly.entity_id
_entity_poly.type
_entity_poly.pdbx_seq_one_letter_code
_entity_poly.pdbx_strand_id
1 'polypeptide(L)'
;MNQTLNKSIKEKIVDNALAKAGIPQRKKALRAARADWAERVRLAAIGGPEAESEVLKTEKKIAALIAKLPEELRTNYTFVRYDSDIYLNLAGSRVTAYFNGNYRHNEPGSPDHIQKITPYEYTLLADDPLVTEFYSFDALYREIKSDETDIRQNVTAALDKARTVKRLLEQWPEAKELLPAEDAVVPLPPAIRREALNEMIGLPSEAIQE
;
A
#
# COMPACT_ATOMS: atom_id res chain seq x y z
N MET A 1 -5.39 35.68 5.54
CA MET A 1 -5.22 34.49 6.41
C MET A 1 -3.87 34.55 7.09
N ASN A 2 -3.82 34.69 8.42
CA ASN A 2 -2.57 34.67 9.20
C ASN A 2 -2.35 33.30 9.87
N GLN A 3 -2.68 32.23 9.15
CA GLN A 3 -2.56 30.85 9.64
C GLN A 3 -1.08 30.47 9.74
N THR A 4 -0.71 29.90 10.88
CA THR A 4 0.66 29.41 11.14
C THR A 4 0.85 28.05 10.45
N LEU A 5 1.98 27.86 9.78
CA LEU A 5 2.36 26.59 9.16
C LEU A 5 2.85 25.61 10.23
N ASN A 6 1.90 24.99 10.94
CA ASN A 6 2.20 23.92 11.87
C ASN A 6 2.60 22.62 11.13
N LYS A 7 3.11 21.63 11.86
CA LYS A 7 3.58 20.36 11.29
C LYS A 7 2.51 19.65 10.44
N SER A 8 1.28 19.57 10.94
CA SER A 8 0.18 18.90 10.24
C SER A 8 -0.18 19.57 8.91
N ILE A 9 -0.23 20.90 8.88
CA ILE A 9 -0.49 21.66 7.64
C ILE A 9 0.66 21.45 6.65
N LYS A 10 1.92 21.47 7.12
CA LYS A 10 3.09 21.19 6.27
C LYS A 10 3.03 19.80 5.66
N GLU A 11 2.67 18.79 6.45
CA GLU A 11 2.48 17.41 5.97
C GLU A 11 1.39 17.33 4.90
N LYS A 12 0.22 17.95 5.12
CA LYS A 12 -0.85 18.02 4.11
C LYS A 12 -0.38 18.70 2.81
N ILE A 13 0.39 19.78 2.89
CA ILE A 13 0.93 20.47 1.70
C ILE A 13 1.89 19.55 0.93
N VAL A 14 2.76 18.82 1.64
CA VAL A 14 3.67 17.85 1.03
C VAL A 14 2.90 16.72 0.35
N ASP A 15 1.88 16.17 1.01
CA ASP A 15 1.06 15.10 0.42
C ASP A 15 0.27 15.59 -0.81
N ASN A 16 -0.24 16.82 -0.79
CA ASN A 16 -0.86 17.46 -1.95
C ASN A 16 0.15 17.65 -3.10
N ALA A 17 1.39 18.03 -2.80
CA ALA A 17 2.45 18.14 -3.81
C ALA A 17 2.76 16.79 -4.46
N LEU A 18 2.84 15.72 -3.67
CA LEU A 18 3.04 14.37 -4.17
C LEU A 18 1.87 13.88 -5.01
N ALA A 19 0.63 14.18 -4.58
CA ALA A 19 -0.58 13.86 -5.33
C ALA A 19 -0.60 14.61 -6.67
N LYS A 20 -0.24 15.90 -6.68
CA LYS A 20 -0.15 16.71 -7.89
C LYS A 20 0.95 16.24 -8.85
N ALA A 21 2.07 15.76 -8.33
CA ALA A 21 3.13 15.13 -9.11
C ALA A 21 2.78 13.71 -9.60
N GLY A 22 1.59 13.19 -9.26
CA GLY A 22 1.13 11.88 -9.69
C GLY A 22 1.84 10.69 -9.04
N ILE A 23 2.60 10.90 -7.95
CA ILE A 23 3.36 9.83 -7.28
C ILE A 23 2.46 8.68 -6.83
N PRO A 24 1.30 8.90 -6.17
CA PRO A 24 0.40 7.82 -5.79
C PRO A 24 -0.11 7.00 -6.99
N GLN A 25 -0.45 7.69 -8.10
CA GLN A 25 -0.94 7.06 -9.32
C GLN A 25 0.15 6.23 -10.01
N ARG A 26 1.38 6.76 -10.11
CA ARG A 26 2.55 6.03 -10.65
C ARG A 26 2.84 4.77 -9.84
N LYS A 27 2.82 4.86 -8.50
CA LYS A 27 2.97 3.68 -7.61
C LYS A 27 1.86 2.66 -7.82
N LYS A 28 0.61 3.11 -7.91
CA LYS A 28 -0.54 2.22 -8.15
C LYS A 28 -0.44 1.52 -9.51
N ALA A 29 -0.07 2.24 -10.56
CA ALA A 29 0.12 1.69 -11.90
C ALA A 29 1.24 0.66 -11.94
N LEU A 30 2.41 0.97 -11.35
CA LEU A 30 3.51 0.02 -11.23
C LEU A 30 3.10 -1.25 -10.46
N ARG A 31 2.35 -1.10 -9.36
CA ARG A 31 1.83 -2.24 -8.60
C ARG A 31 0.93 -3.12 -9.46
N ALA A 32 -0.02 -2.52 -10.19
CA ALA A 32 -0.90 -3.26 -11.08
C ALA A 32 -0.11 -4.01 -12.17
N ALA A 33 0.84 -3.34 -12.83
CA ALA A 33 1.70 -3.95 -13.84
C ALA A 33 2.50 -5.14 -13.28
N ARG A 34 3.01 -5.05 -12.04
CA ARG A 34 3.69 -6.17 -11.39
C ARG A 34 2.75 -7.31 -11.03
N ALA A 35 1.52 -7.04 -10.63
CA ALA A 35 0.53 -8.08 -10.35
C ALA A 35 0.19 -8.86 -11.63
N ASP A 36 -0.03 -8.15 -12.74
CA ASP A 36 -0.27 -8.75 -14.05
C ASP A 36 0.95 -9.54 -14.56
N TRP A 37 2.16 -9.04 -14.30
CA TRP A 37 3.39 -9.77 -14.58
C TRP A 37 3.54 -11.03 -13.74
N ALA A 38 3.30 -10.96 -12.42
CA ALA A 38 3.36 -12.11 -11.53
C ALA A 38 2.35 -13.19 -11.94
N GLU A 39 1.18 -12.79 -12.44
CA GLU A 39 0.19 -13.72 -12.98
C GLU A 39 0.69 -14.44 -14.23
N ARG A 40 1.30 -13.72 -15.17
CA ARG A 40 1.89 -14.34 -16.37
C ARG A 40 3.02 -15.31 -16.01
N VAL A 41 3.88 -14.94 -15.07
CA VAL A 41 4.94 -15.84 -14.56
C VAL A 41 4.33 -17.10 -13.93
N ARG A 42 3.30 -16.94 -13.09
CA ARG A 42 2.58 -18.06 -12.45
C ARG A 42 1.97 -19.00 -13.48
N LEU A 43 1.30 -18.47 -14.50
CA LEU A 43 0.72 -19.26 -15.58
C LEU A 43 1.81 -19.98 -16.39
N ALA A 44 2.91 -19.31 -16.72
CA ALA A 44 4.05 -19.95 -17.37
C ALA A 44 4.62 -21.10 -16.53
N ALA A 45 4.72 -20.91 -15.20
CA ALA A 45 5.21 -21.93 -14.27
C ALA A 45 4.29 -23.16 -14.16
N ILE A 46 2.98 -22.97 -14.30
CA ILE A 46 1.99 -24.05 -14.26
C ILE A 46 1.93 -24.82 -15.60
N GLY A 47 2.35 -24.18 -16.70
CA GLY A 47 2.22 -24.71 -18.06
C GLY A 47 1.03 -24.14 -18.84
N GLY A 48 0.51 -22.98 -18.41
CA GLY A 48 -0.54 -22.22 -19.10
C GLY A 48 -1.92 -22.29 -18.44
N PRO A 49 -2.89 -21.51 -18.93
CA PRO A 49 -4.25 -21.45 -18.40
C PRO A 49 -5.01 -22.77 -18.57
N GLU A 50 -4.72 -23.56 -19.61
CA GLU A 50 -5.32 -24.88 -19.80
C GLU A 50 -4.86 -25.85 -18.70
N ALA A 51 -3.56 -25.86 -18.39
CA ALA A 51 -3.01 -26.67 -17.31
C ALA A 51 -3.60 -26.27 -15.95
N GLU A 52 -3.75 -24.98 -15.68
CA GLU A 52 -4.45 -24.48 -14.49
C GLU A 52 -5.91 -24.99 -14.44
N SER A 53 -6.63 -24.93 -15.55
CA SER A 53 -8.02 -25.40 -15.62
C SER A 53 -8.13 -26.88 -15.25
N GLU A 54 -7.21 -27.71 -15.73
CA GLU A 54 -7.18 -29.14 -15.39
C GLU A 54 -6.83 -29.39 -13.91
N VAL A 55 -5.93 -28.61 -13.33
CA VAL A 55 -5.64 -28.64 -11.88
C VAL A 55 -6.90 -28.31 -11.08
N LEU A 56 -7.60 -27.23 -11.43
CA LEU A 56 -8.84 -26.80 -10.76
C LEU A 56 -9.97 -27.84 -10.90
N LYS A 57 -10.10 -28.47 -12.06
CA LYS A 57 -11.06 -29.58 -12.27
C LYS A 57 -10.72 -30.76 -11.37
N THR A 58 -9.43 -31.09 -11.25
CA THR A 58 -8.94 -32.18 -10.41
C THR A 58 -9.18 -31.89 -8.93
N GLU A 59 -8.88 -30.68 -8.48
CA GLU A 59 -9.14 -30.22 -7.12
C GLU A 59 -10.63 -30.35 -6.75
N LYS A 60 -11.55 -29.95 -7.64
CA LYS A 60 -12.99 -30.13 -7.42
C LYS A 60 -13.39 -31.60 -7.25
N LYS A 61 -12.80 -32.52 -8.04
CA LYS A 61 -13.04 -33.96 -7.89
C LYS A 61 -12.55 -34.47 -6.54
N ILE A 62 -11.36 -34.02 -6.10
CA ILE A 62 -10.79 -34.36 -4.80
C ILE A 62 -11.70 -33.84 -3.67
N ALA A 63 -12.13 -32.58 -3.73
CA ALA A 63 -13.04 -32.01 -2.75
C ALA A 63 -14.36 -32.80 -2.64
N ALA A 64 -14.93 -33.23 -3.77
CA ALA A 64 -16.13 -34.05 -3.79
C ALA A 64 -15.92 -35.45 -3.17
N LEU A 65 -14.71 -36.03 -3.29
CA LEU A 65 -14.37 -37.27 -2.60
C LEU A 65 -14.20 -37.07 -1.10
N ILE A 66 -13.51 -36.00 -0.67
CA ILE A 66 -13.30 -35.66 0.75
C ILE A 66 -14.64 -35.41 1.45
N ALA A 67 -15.60 -34.76 0.77
CA ALA A 67 -16.94 -34.51 1.31
C ALA A 67 -17.72 -35.78 1.68
N LYS A 68 -17.31 -36.97 1.19
CA LYS A 68 -17.90 -38.26 1.58
C LYS A 68 -17.40 -38.79 2.92
N LEU A 69 -16.30 -38.23 3.45
CA LEU A 69 -15.78 -38.58 4.76
C LEU A 69 -16.53 -37.81 5.86
N PRO A 70 -16.69 -38.37 7.07
CA PRO A 70 -17.15 -37.62 8.25
C PRO A 70 -16.31 -36.36 8.45
N GLU A 71 -16.95 -35.26 8.86
CA GLU A 71 -16.30 -33.94 8.98
C GLU A 71 -15.12 -33.97 9.95
N GLU A 72 -15.25 -34.73 11.02
CA GLU A 72 -14.25 -34.91 12.08
C GLU A 72 -12.97 -35.60 11.58
N LEU A 73 -13.02 -36.27 10.43
CA LEU A 73 -11.88 -36.94 9.80
C LEU A 73 -11.28 -36.12 8.65
N ARG A 74 -11.81 -34.93 8.34
CA ARG A 74 -11.31 -34.08 7.25
C ARG A 74 -10.13 -33.23 7.74
N THR A 75 -9.19 -32.98 6.84
CA THR A 75 -8.08 -32.04 7.08
C THR A 75 -8.47 -30.64 6.58
N ASN A 76 -7.95 -29.61 7.27
CA ASN A 76 -8.05 -28.22 6.82
C ASN A 76 -6.96 -27.84 5.80
N TYR A 77 -6.00 -28.73 5.53
CA TYR A 77 -4.95 -28.52 4.54
C TYR A 77 -5.40 -29.00 3.16
N THR A 78 -5.27 -28.14 2.15
CA THR A 78 -5.49 -28.51 0.75
C THR A 78 -4.29 -29.29 0.20
N PHE A 79 -4.55 -30.22 -0.72
CA PHE A 79 -3.53 -31.00 -1.43
C PHE A 79 -2.86 -30.20 -2.56
N VAL A 80 -3.46 -29.07 -2.94
CA VAL A 80 -2.94 -28.16 -3.96
C VAL A 80 -2.27 -27.00 -3.24
N ARG A 81 -1.06 -26.63 -3.65
CA ARG A 81 -0.38 -25.48 -3.04
C ARG A 81 -1.03 -24.18 -3.50
N TYR A 82 -1.55 -23.44 -2.52
CA TYR A 82 -1.89 -22.03 -2.66
C TYR A 82 -0.84 -21.21 -1.94
N ASP A 83 -0.42 -20.12 -2.57
CA ASP A 83 0.44 -19.14 -1.92
C ASP A 83 0.14 -17.72 -2.44
N SER A 84 0.70 -16.71 -1.79
CA SER A 84 0.58 -15.31 -2.17
C SER A 84 1.67 -14.82 -3.13
N ASP A 85 2.64 -15.69 -3.41
CA ASP A 85 3.77 -15.41 -4.26
C ASP A 85 4.39 -16.68 -4.86
N ILE A 86 5.29 -16.47 -5.81
CA ILE A 86 6.16 -17.49 -6.38
C ILE A 86 7.62 -17.05 -6.24
N TYR A 87 8.48 -17.98 -5.80
CA TYR A 87 9.93 -17.76 -5.78
C TYR A 87 10.51 -17.97 -7.18
N LEU A 88 11.35 -17.07 -7.62
CA LEU A 88 11.94 -17.09 -8.95
C LEU A 88 13.46 -17.15 -8.88
N ASN A 89 14.03 -18.02 -9.70
CA ASN A 89 15.36 -17.82 -10.24
C ASN A 89 15.21 -17.05 -11.55
N LEU A 90 15.42 -15.74 -11.50
CA LEU A 90 15.26 -14.80 -12.60
C LEU A 90 16.65 -14.47 -13.14
N ALA A 91 17.05 -15.16 -14.21
CA ALA A 91 18.36 -15.00 -14.85
C ALA A 91 19.55 -15.06 -13.86
N GLY A 92 19.50 -15.97 -12.88
CA GLY A 92 20.54 -16.13 -11.85
C GLY A 92 20.34 -15.29 -10.59
N SER A 93 19.33 -14.43 -10.53
CA SER A 93 18.94 -13.66 -9.34
C SER A 93 17.74 -14.30 -8.64
N ARG A 94 17.73 -14.32 -7.30
CA ARG A 94 16.58 -14.78 -6.53
C ARG A 94 15.59 -13.64 -6.28
N VAL A 95 14.35 -13.81 -6.72
CA VAL A 95 13.28 -12.81 -6.65
C VAL A 95 12.00 -13.45 -6.14
N THR A 96 11.14 -12.69 -5.48
CA THR A 96 9.79 -13.13 -5.11
C THR A 96 8.77 -12.30 -5.90
N ALA A 97 7.88 -12.97 -6.63
CA ALA A 97 6.81 -12.33 -7.39
C ALA A 97 5.49 -12.43 -6.62
N TYR A 98 5.08 -11.32 -5.99
CA TYR A 98 3.84 -11.25 -5.22
C TYR A 98 2.62 -11.04 -6.11
N PHE A 99 1.54 -11.80 -5.90
CA PHE A 99 0.33 -11.73 -6.74
C PHE A 99 -0.52 -10.48 -6.50
N ASN A 100 -0.30 -9.77 -5.39
CA ASN A 100 -0.86 -8.43 -5.17
C ASN A 100 0.00 -7.32 -5.79
N GLY A 101 1.09 -7.69 -6.46
CA GLY A 101 2.01 -6.79 -7.13
C GLY A 101 2.88 -5.98 -6.17
N ASN A 102 3.04 -6.35 -4.89
CA ASN A 102 3.92 -5.67 -3.95
C ASN A 102 5.41 -5.82 -4.30
N TYR A 103 6.25 -4.89 -3.81
CA TYR A 103 7.71 -4.96 -4.03
C TYR A 103 8.36 -5.88 -2.99
N ARG A 104 7.76 -5.91 -1.80
CA ARG A 104 8.20 -6.67 -0.63
C ARG A 104 6.96 -7.27 0.01
N HIS A 105 7.16 -8.28 0.84
CA HIS A 105 6.08 -8.94 1.56
C HIS A 105 5.13 -7.93 2.23
N ASN A 106 5.67 -7.01 3.03
CA ASN A 106 4.89 -5.96 3.70
C ASN A 106 5.30 -4.57 3.23
N GLU A 107 4.33 -3.77 2.76
CA GLU A 107 4.50 -2.33 2.50
C GLU A 107 3.34 -1.55 3.14
N PRO A 108 3.59 -0.41 3.82
CA PRO A 108 2.51 0.41 4.36
C PRO A 108 1.51 0.83 3.27
N GLY A 109 0.22 0.56 3.50
CA GLY A 109 -0.83 0.87 2.54
C GLY A 109 -0.82 0.00 1.27
N SER A 110 -0.14 -1.16 1.30
CA SER A 110 -0.30 -2.16 0.26
C SER A 110 -1.64 -2.90 0.37
N PRO A 111 -2.20 -3.38 -0.76
CA PRO A 111 -3.32 -4.31 -0.71
C PRO A 111 -2.93 -5.62 -0.02
N ASP A 112 -3.96 -6.32 0.48
CA ASP A 112 -3.81 -7.65 1.07
C ASP A 112 -3.22 -8.65 0.08
N HIS A 113 -2.63 -9.71 0.63
CA HIS A 113 -2.10 -10.81 -0.16
C HIS A 113 -3.22 -11.58 -0.86
N ILE A 114 -2.98 -11.92 -2.14
CA ILE A 114 -3.91 -12.70 -2.96
C ILE A 114 -3.36 -14.12 -3.05
N GLN A 115 -4.09 -15.09 -2.49
CA GLN A 115 -3.71 -16.50 -2.55
C GLN A 115 -4.13 -17.11 -3.89
N LYS A 116 -3.21 -17.78 -4.58
CA LYS A 116 -3.46 -18.47 -5.86
C LYS A 116 -2.75 -19.82 -5.90
N ILE A 117 -3.26 -20.74 -6.71
CA ILE A 117 -2.55 -21.98 -7.04
C ILE A 117 -1.24 -21.61 -7.71
N THR A 118 -0.12 -22.07 -7.15
CA THR A 118 1.19 -21.78 -7.71
C THR A 118 2.23 -22.82 -7.29
N PRO A 119 3.18 -23.16 -8.17
CA PRO A 119 4.40 -23.86 -7.79
C PRO A 119 5.20 -23.06 -6.75
N TYR A 120 6.03 -23.76 -5.97
CA TYR A 120 6.90 -23.12 -4.99
C TYR A 120 7.94 -22.23 -5.65
N GLU A 121 8.60 -22.74 -6.69
CA GLU A 121 9.64 -22.03 -7.41
C GLU A 121 9.54 -22.23 -8.91
N TYR A 122 10.07 -21.27 -9.66
CA TYR A 122 10.18 -21.33 -11.12
C TYR A 122 11.45 -20.62 -11.61
N THR A 123 11.99 -21.08 -12.73
CA THR A 123 13.19 -20.49 -13.34
C THR A 123 12.83 -19.82 -14.65
N LEU A 124 13.17 -18.54 -14.78
CA LEU A 124 13.12 -17.79 -16.03
C LEU A 124 14.54 -17.63 -16.56
N LEU A 125 14.77 -18.07 -17.80
CA LEU A 125 16.05 -17.91 -18.49
C LEU A 125 16.22 -16.46 -18.98
N ALA A 126 17.46 -16.03 -19.19
CA ALA A 126 17.80 -14.63 -19.45
C ALA A 126 17.18 -14.05 -20.73
N ASP A 127 16.83 -14.91 -21.68
CA ASP A 127 16.18 -14.58 -22.95
C ASP A 127 14.65 -14.46 -22.86
N ASP A 128 14.05 -14.79 -21.72
CA ASP A 128 12.62 -14.64 -21.51
C ASP A 128 12.23 -13.15 -21.38
N PRO A 129 11.24 -12.65 -22.15
CA PRO A 129 10.81 -11.25 -22.09
C PRO A 129 10.36 -10.82 -20.69
N LEU A 130 9.84 -11.73 -19.86
CA LEU A 130 9.43 -11.47 -18.48
C LEU A 130 10.61 -11.04 -17.60
N VAL A 131 11.83 -11.47 -17.92
CA VAL A 131 13.06 -11.02 -17.24
C VAL A 131 13.32 -9.55 -17.53
N THR A 132 13.21 -9.14 -18.80
CA THR A 132 13.43 -7.75 -19.21
C THR A 132 12.38 -6.82 -18.59
N GLU A 133 11.12 -7.23 -18.58
CA GLU A 133 10.03 -6.50 -17.94
C GLU A 133 10.29 -6.30 -16.44
N PHE A 134 10.74 -7.34 -15.73
CA PHE A 134 11.07 -7.22 -14.31
C PHE A 134 12.11 -6.14 -14.03
N TYR A 135 13.21 -6.09 -14.80
CA TYR A 135 14.24 -5.08 -14.60
C TYR A 135 13.75 -3.66 -14.92
N SER A 136 12.83 -3.51 -15.88
CA SER A 136 12.19 -2.23 -16.16
C SER A 136 11.33 -1.74 -14.97
N PHE A 137 10.67 -2.65 -14.24
CA PHE A 137 9.91 -2.32 -13.04
C PHE A 137 10.81 -1.89 -11.88
N ASP A 138 11.98 -2.51 -11.71
CA ASP A 138 12.93 -2.10 -10.66
C ASP A 138 13.50 -0.70 -10.94
N ALA A 139 13.83 -0.41 -12.21
CA ALA A 139 14.25 0.93 -12.63
C ALA A 139 13.16 1.97 -12.36
N LEU A 140 11.91 1.70 -12.77
CA LEU A 140 10.78 2.60 -12.53
C LEU A 140 10.46 2.78 -11.04
N TYR A 141 10.60 1.72 -10.23
CA TYR A 141 10.43 1.81 -8.78
C TYR A 141 11.44 2.78 -8.16
N ARG A 142 12.72 2.66 -8.55
CA ARG A 142 13.80 3.54 -8.08
C ARG A 142 13.57 4.99 -8.48
N GLU A 143 13.13 5.22 -9.71
CA GLU A 143 12.77 6.56 -10.21
C GLU A 143 11.65 7.18 -9.38
N ILE A 144 10.52 6.47 -9.21
CA ILE A 144 9.38 6.96 -8.41
C ILE A 144 9.80 7.26 -6.96
N LYS A 145 10.70 6.45 -6.39
CA LYS A 145 11.23 6.66 -5.03
C LYS A 145 12.13 7.89 -4.96
N SER A 146 13.00 8.09 -5.94
CA SER A 146 13.83 9.29 -6.03
C SER A 146 12.95 10.54 -6.12
N ASP A 147 11.99 10.56 -7.06
CA ASP A 147 11.08 11.68 -7.26
C ASP A 147 10.28 12.00 -5.99
N GLU A 148 9.77 10.98 -5.31
CA GLU A 148 9.06 11.15 -4.03
C GLU A 148 9.96 11.80 -2.97
N THR A 149 11.20 11.33 -2.84
CA THR A 149 12.16 11.89 -1.88
C THR A 149 12.52 13.33 -2.23
N ASP A 150 12.80 13.62 -3.49
CA ASP A 150 13.18 14.94 -3.97
C ASP A 150 12.05 15.95 -3.78
N ILE A 151 10.81 15.58 -4.12
CA ILE A 151 9.63 16.43 -3.91
C ILE A 151 9.44 16.70 -2.41
N ARG A 152 9.49 15.66 -1.57
CA ARG A 152 9.34 15.82 -0.11
C ARG A 152 10.38 16.78 0.44
N GLN A 153 11.66 16.59 0.11
CA GLN A 153 12.74 17.43 0.61
C GLN A 153 12.63 18.87 0.14
N ASN A 154 12.39 19.09 -1.16
CA ASN A 154 12.30 20.44 -1.72
C ASN A 154 11.09 21.21 -1.20
N VAL A 155 9.92 20.56 -1.11
CA VAL A 155 8.70 21.19 -0.57
C VAL A 155 8.87 21.47 0.92
N THR A 156 9.38 20.53 1.71
CA THR A 156 9.65 20.77 3.14
C THR A 156 10.63 21.94 3.34
N ALA A 157 11.72 21.99 2.57
CA ALA A 157 12.68 23.08 2.65
C ALA A 157 12.08 24.45 2.28
N ALA A 158 11.16 24.49 1.32
CA ALA A 158 10.41 25.71 0.98
C ALA A 158 9.47 26.13 2.13
N LEU A 159 8.76 25.17 2.74
CA LEU A 159 7.85 25.41 3.86
C LEU A 159 8.57 25.84 5.14
N ASP A 160 9.80 25.41 5.37
CA ASP A 160 10.57 25.79 6.55
C ASP A 160 11.06 27.25 6.53
N LYS A 161 11.13 27.86 5.34
CA LYS A 161 11.47 29.29 5.17
C LYS A 161 10.31 30.24 5.53
N ALA A 162 9.08 29.73 5.58
CA ALA A 162 7.87 30.50 5.88
C ALA A 162 7.22 30.04 7.19
N ARG A 163 6.94 30.98 8.11
CA ARG A 163 6.21 30.68 9.36
C ARG A 163 4.68 30.73 9.20
N THR A 164 4.18 31.48 8.22
CA THR A 164 2.74 31.70 8.00
C THR A 164 2.38 31.47 6.54
N VAL A 165 1.12 31.10 6.28
CA VAL A 165 0.59 30.94 4.91
C VAL A 165 0.75 32.22 4.09
N LYS A 166 0.55 33.40 4.71
CA LYS A 166 0.76 34.69 4.04
C LYS A 166 2.20 34.83 3.50
N ARG A 167 3.20 34.57 4.35
CA ARG A 167 4.62 34.65 3.97
C ARG A 167 5.00 33.58 2.93
N LEU A 168 4.37 32.40 3.01
CA LEU A 168 4.55 31.36 2.00
C LEU A 168 4.04 31.84 0.63
N LEU A 169 2.84 32.40 0.55
CA LEU A 169 2.25 32.86 -0.70
C LEU A 169 2.94 34.11 -1.28
N GLU A 170 3.58 34.92 -0.45
CA GLU A 170 4.44 36.03 -0.91
C GLU A 170 5.73 35.53 -1.58
N GLN A 171 6.28 34.39 -1.12
CA GLN A 171 7.52 33.82 -1.64
C GLN A 171 7.30 32.75 -2.71
N TRP A 172 6.15 32.08 -2.68
CA TRP A 172 5.74 31.00 -3.57
C TRP A 172 4.23 31.06 -3.82
N PRO A 173 3.77 31.94 -4.74
CA PRO A 173 2.34 32.16 -5.01
C PRO A 173 1.60 30.89 -5.46
N GLU A 174 2.27 30.02 -6.21
CA GLU A 174 1.73 28.76 -6.74
C GLU A 174 1.42 27.74 -5.63
N ALA A 175 2.03 27.89 -4.44
CA ALA A 175 1.71 27.06 -3.27
C ALA A 175 0.23 27.11 -2.88
N LYS A 176 -0.52 28.13 -3.36
CA LYS A 176 -1.97 28.23 -3.19
C LYS A 176 -2.71 26.94 -3.61
N GLU A 177 -2.24 26.28 -4.67
CA GLU A 177 -2.86 25.04 -5.17
C GLU A 177 -2.56 23.81 -4.29
N LEU A 178 -1.58 23.92 -3.40
CA LEU A 178 -1.14 22.85 -2.51
C LEU A 178 -1.66 23.02 -1.09
N LEU A 179 -2.23 24.18 -0.77
CA LEU A 179 -2.85 24.40 0.53
C LEU A 179 -3.95 23.35 0.74
N PRO A 180 -4.09 22.81 1.96
CA PRO A 180 -5.24 21.99 2.27
C PRO A 180 -6.50 22.79 1.93
N ALA A 181 -7.48 22.14 1.28
CA ALA A 181 -8.81 22.72 1.18
C ALA A 181 -9.20 23.20 2.57
N GLU A 182 -9.85 24.36 2.69
CA GLU A 182 -10.38 24.82 3.97
C GLU A 182 -11.20 23.66 4.54
N ASP A 183 -10.62 22.92 5.49
CA ASP A 183 -11.31 21.86 6.18
C ASP A 183 -12.57 22.55 6.70
N ALA A 184 -13.74 22.13 6.21
CA ALA A 184 -15.02 22.62 6.71
C ALA A 184 -14.89 22.55 8.23
N VAL A 185 -14.85 23.73 8.87
CA VAL A 185 -14.48 23.86 10.28
C VAL A 185 -15.40 22.91 11.01
N VAL A 186 -14.89 21.74 11.39
CA VAL A 186 -15.61 20.83 12.26
C VAL A 186 -15.76 21.67 13.52
N PRO A 187 -16.98 22.06 13.90
CA PRO A 187 -17.15 22.87 15.09
C PRO A 187 -16.45 22.11 16.20
N LEU A 188 -15.48 22.77 16.85
CA LEU A 188 -14.93 22.24 18.09
C LEU A 188 -16.14 21.83 18.94
N PRO A 189 -16.27 20.56 19.36
CA PRO A 189 -17.37 20.17 20.22
C PRO A 189 -17.38 21.14 21.41
N PRO A 190 -18.56 21.62 21.83
CA PRO A 190 -18.66 22.69 22.82
C PRO A 190 -17.77 22.34 24.00
N ALA A 191 -16.89 23.27 24.39
CA ALA A 191 -15.96 23.06 25.48
C ALA A 191 -16.75 22.63 26.72
N ILE A 192 -16.70 21.34 27.04
CA ILE A 192 -17.32 20.81 28.25
C ILE A 192 -16.57 21.47 29.40
N ARG A 193 -17.30 22.26 30.20
CA ARG A 193 -16.74 22.88 31.38
C ARG A 193 -16.16 21.77 32.25
N ARG A 194 -14.92 21.95 32.73
CA ARG A 194 -14.16 20.99 33.54
C ARG A 194 -14.99 20.39 34.70
N GLU A 195 -15.93 21.14 35.25
CA GLU A 195 -16.88 20.69 36.27
C GLU A 195 -17.83 19.60 35.74
N ALA A 196 -18.39 19.76 34.53
CA ALA A 196 -19.21 18.76 33.86
C ALA A 196 -18.38 17.56 33.37
N LEU A 197 -17.10 17.77 33.03
CA LEU A 197 -16.19 16.69 32.68
C LEU A 197 -15.87 15.82 33.92
N ASN A 198 -15.62 16.45 35.07
CA ASN A 198 -15.33 15.79 36.35
C ASN A 198 -16.52 14.95 36.84
N GLU A 199 -17.74 15.45 36.64
CA GLU A 199 -18.99 14.74 36.97
C GLU A 199 -19.20 13.52 36.07
N MET A 200 -18.89 13.63 34.77
CA MET A 200 -18.99 12.51 33.81
C MET A 200 -17.95 11.40 34.03
N ILE A 201 -16.77 11.73 34.57
CA ILE A 201 -15.67 10.77 34.78
C ILE A 201 -15.53 10.30 36.23
N GLY A 202 -16.43 10.71 37.12
CA GLY A 202 -16.49 10.24 38.52
C GLY A 202 -15.34 10.73 39.41
N LEU A 203 -14.74 11.89 39.10
CA LEU A 203 -13.72 12.49 39.97
C LEU A 203 -14.40 13.24 41.12
N PRO A 204 -14.01 13.01 42.39
CA PRO A 204 -14.57 13.74 43.51
C PRO A 204 -14.10 15.20 43.46
N SER A 205 -15.04 16.14 43.35
CA SER A 205 -14.78 17.55 43.58
C SER A 205 -14.49 17.77 45.07
N GLU A 206 -13.37 18.41 45.40
CA GLU A 206 -12.89 18.60 46.76
C GLU A 206 -14.02 19.06 47.72
N ALA A 207 -14.24 18.27 48.77
CA ALA A 207 -15.09 18.66 49.88
C ALA A 207 -14.38 19.79 50.63
N ILE A 208 -15.00 20.97 50.62
CA ILE A 208 -14.61 22.12 51.43
C ILE A 208 -14.75 21.69 52.90
N GLN A 209 -13.63 21.65 53.62
CA GLN A 209 -13.58 21.53 55.07
C GLN A 209 -13.89 22.89 55.71
N GLU A 210 -14.94 22.93 56.54
CA GLU A 210 -14.99 23.72 57.78
C GLU A 210 -15.60 22.84 58.89
#